data_AF-A0A0U2Z7U9-F1
#
_entry.id   AF-A0A0U2Z7U9-F1
#
_cell.length_a   1.000
_cell.length_b   1.000
_cell.length_c   1.000
_cell.angle_alpha   90.00
_cell.angle_beta   90.00
_cell.angle_gamma   90.00
#
_symmetry.space_group_name_H-M   'P 1'
#
loop_
_entity.id
_entity.type
_entity.pdbx_description
1 polymer ?
#
loop_
_entity_poly.entity_id
_entity_poly.type
_entity_poly.pdbx_seq_one_letter_code
_entity_poly.pdbx_strand_id
1 'polypeptide(L)'
;MIEEKKVQYFNIILCKTGMLLIGLGLIRAFSIYQDKSSFFLGFFGYILVSIHIQSLEKRWGIPKKHTWISTGIFLLLFVPLAYWLAFPN
;
A
#
# COMPACT_ATOMS: atom_id res chain seq x y z
N MET A 1 14.19 18.76 -13.83
CA MET A 1 12.86 19.26 -13.40
C MET A 1 11.66 18.38 -13.78
N ILE A 2 11.27 18.25 -15.06
CA ILE A 2 10.08 17.43 -15.43
C ILE A 2 10.35 15.93 -15.25
N GLU A 3 11.53 15.49 -15.63
CA GLU A 3 11.96 14.09 -15.52
C GLU A 3 12.11 13.65 -14.06
N GLU A 4 12.70 14.47 -13.21
CA GLU A 4 12.80 14.22 -11.77
C GLU A 4 11.43 14.07 -11.10
N LYS A 5 10.44 14.89 -11.49
CA LYS A 5 9.07 14.74 -10.99
C LYS A 5 8.46 13.42 -11.46
N LYS A 6 8.63 13.03 -12.72
CA LYS A 6 8.14 11.73 -13.22
C LYS A 6 8.73 10.56 -12.43
N VAL A 7 10.03 10.60 -12.15
CA VAL A 7 10.71 9.59 -11.33
C VAL A 7 10.14 9.54 -9.90
N GLN A 8 9.88 10.70 -9.29
CA GLN A 8 9.25 10.77 -7.96
C GLN A 8 7.84 10.16 -7.96
N TYR A 9 7.00 10.46 -8.96
CA TYR A 9 5.68 9.84 -9.09
C TYR A 9 5.75 8.33 -9.29
N PHE A 10 6.67 7.87 -10.14
CA PHE A 10 6.88 6.44 -10.38
C PHE A 10 7.30 5.72 -9.08
N ASN A 11 8.22 6.31 -8.31
CA ASN A 11 8.67 5.75 -7.05
C ASN A 11 7.51 5.65 -6.03
N ILE A 12 6.67 6.67 -5.90
CA ILE A 12 5.49 6.61 -5.01
C ILE A 12 4.52 5.53 -5.47
N ILE A 13 4.26 5.41 -6.77
CA ILE A 13 3.38 4.37 -7.31
C ILE A 13 3.95 2.99 -6.98
N LEU A 14 5.26 2.77 -7.21
CA LEU A 14 5.93 1.53 -6.88
C LEU A 14 5.83 1.19 -5.38
N CYS A 15 6.05 2.17 -4.51
CA CYS A 15 5.88 2.01 -3.06
C CYS A 15 4.45 1.63 -2.71
N LYS A 16 3.44 2.30 -3.28
CA LYS A 16 2.02 1.99 -3.02
C LYS A 16 1.61 0.62 -3.56
N THR A 17 2.13 0.20 -4.71
CA THR A 17 1.94 -1.16 -5.23
C THR A 17 2.59 -2.20 -4.33
N GLY A 18 3.81 -1.94 -3.83
CA GLY A 18 4.45 -2.80 -2.84
C GLY A 18 3.63 -2.91 -1.55
N MET A 19 3.09 -1.79 -1.07
CA MET A 19 2.17 -1.76 0.07
C MET A 19 0.92 -2.60 -0.20
N LEU A 20 0.35 -2.52 -1.41
CA LEU A 20 -0.81 -3.32 -1.78
C LEU A 20 -0.51 -4.82 -1.62
N LEU A 21 0.63 -5.27 -2.16
CA LEU A 21 1.07 -6.66 -2.06
C LEU A 21 1.33 -7.10 -0.62
N ILE A 22 1.97 -6.24 0.19
CA ILE A 22 2.19 -6.51 1.62
C ILE A 22 0.85 -6.66 2.33
N GLY A 23 -0.08 -5.73 2.13
CA GLY A 23 -1.41 -5.77 2.72
C GLY A 23 -2.15 -7.08 2.38
N LEU A 24 -2.09 -7.52 1.12
CA LEU A 24 -2.68 -8.80 0.70
C LEU A 24 -1.99 -9.99 1.39
N GLY A 25 -0.65 -9.96 1.50
CA GLY A 25 0.11 -10.96 2.24
C GLY A 25 -0.34 -11.07 3.71
N LEU A 26 -0.63 -9.93 4.36
CA LEU A 26 -1.14 -9.90 5.73
C LEU A 26 -2.53 -10.52 5.84
N ILE A 27 -3.43 -10.23 4.89
CA ILE A 27 -4.76 -10.86 4.85
C ILE A 27 -4.63 -12.37 4.75
N ARG A 28 -3.70 -12.89 3.93
CA ARG A 28 -3.43 -14.33 3.83
C ARG A 28 -2.85 -14.92 5.11
N ALA A 29 -1.87 -14.24 5.71
CA ALA A 29 -1.25 -14.65 6.98
C ALA A 29 -2.30 -14.79 8.10
N PHE A 30 -3.24 -13.86 8.15
CA PHE A 30 -4.30 -13.86 9.14
C PHE A 30 -5.41 -14.88 8.83
N SER A 31 -5.92 -14.91 7.59
CA SER A 31 -7.09 -15.72 7.23
C SER A 31 -6.79 -17.20 7.08
N ILE A 32 -5.65 -17.55 6.44
CA ILE A 32 -5.31 -18.95 6.13
C ILE A 32 -4.42 -19.54 7.22
N TYR A 33 -3.33 -18.85 7.53
CA TYR A 33 -2.31 -19.39 8.45
C TYR A 33 -2.64 -19.12 9.93
N GLN A 34 -3.61 -18.25 10.21
CA GLN A 34 -3.98 -17.80 11.55
C GLN A 34 -2.79 -17.29 12.38
N ASP A 35 -1.73 -16.85 11.71
CA ASP A 35 -0.49 -16.41 12.35
C ASP A 35 -0.64 -14.95 12.76
N LYS A 36 -1.17 -14.77 13.98
CA LYS A 36 -1.42 -13.46 14.58
C LYS A 36 -0.12 -12.68 14.76
N SER A 37 0.99 -13.34 15.12
CA SER A 37 2.27 -12.67 15.36
C SER A 37 2.84 -12.08 14.07
N SER A 38 2.87 -12.87 12.99
CA SER A 38 3.29 -12.39 11.67
C SER A 38 2.37 -11.31 11.14
N PHE A 39 1.06 -11.43 11.36
CA PHE A 39 0.10 -10.39 11.00
C PHE A 39 0.38 -9.07 11.74
N PHE A 40 0.53 -9.09 13.07
CA PHE A 40 0.77 -7.88 13.86
C PHE A 40 2.08 -7.20 13.49
N LEU A 41 3.17 -7.97 13.36
CA LEU A 41 4.48 -7.43 12.96
C LEU A 41 4.42 -6.78 11.58
N GLY A 42 3.82 -7.47 10.61
CA GLY A 42 3.71 -6.95 9.26
C GLY A 42 2.73 -5.78 9.15
N PHE A 43 1.65 -5.76 9.93
CA PHE A 43 0.71 -4.64 10.01
C PHE A 43 1.37 -3.39 10.61
N PHE A 44 2.20 -3.56 11.65
CA PHE A 44 2.98 -2.46 12.20
C PHE A 44 3.97 -1.90 11.18
N GLY A 45 4.68 -2.78 10.45
CA GLY A 45 5.54 -2.39 9.33
C GLY A 45 4.77 -1.63 8.24
N TYR A 46 3.57 -2.11 7.89
CA TYR A 46 2.68 -1.47 6.93
C TYR A 46 2.31 -0.03 7.36
N ILE A 47 1.98 0.19 8.63
CA ILE A 47 1.68 1.53 9.14
C ILE A 47 2.90 2.45 9.03
N LEU A 48 4.07 1.99 9.49
CA LEU A 48 5.29 2.80 9.45
C LEU A 48 5.66 3.22 8.03
N VAL A 49 5.65 2.28 7.08
CA VAL A 49 5.94 2.57 5.68
C VAL A 49 4.87 3.48 5.07
N SER A 50 3.60 3.31 5.42
CA SER A 50 2.51 4.20 4.97
C SER A 50 2.76 5.65 5.41
N ILE A 51 3.15 5.86 6.66
CA ILE A 51 3.49 7.19 7.19
C ILE A 51 4.71 7.77 6.46
N HIS A 52 5.73 6.94 6.22
CA HIS A 52 6.92 7.35 5.48
C HIS A 52 6.59 7.80 4.04
N ILE A 53 5.77 7.02 3.31
CA ILE A 53 5.33 7.37 1.95
C ILE A 53 4.56 8.71 1.97
N GLN A 54 3.66 8.92 2.93
CA GLN A 54 2.97 10.20 3.08
C GLN A 54 3.93 11.38 3.35
N SER A 55 4.99 11.14 4.13
CA SER A 55 6.04 12.13 4.35
C SER A 55 6.81 12.44 3.05
N LEU A 56 7.10 11.43 2.22
CA LEU A 56 7.75 11.61 0.92
C LEU A 56 6.87 12.39 -0.05
N GLU A 57 5.57 12.07 -0.12
CA GLU A 57 4.62 12.81 -0.95
C GLU A 57 4.56 14.30 -0.58
N LYS A 58 4.56 14.61 0.72
CA LYS A 58 4.64 15.99 1.22
C LYS A 58 5.96 16.66 0.85
N ARG A 59 7.09 15.96 1.04
CA ARG A 59 8.45 16.47 0.76
C ARG A 59 8.65 16.78 -0.73
N TRP A 60 8.07 15.99 -1.62
CA TRP A 60 8.17 16.17 -3.07
C TRP A 60 7.10 17.10 -3.65
N GLY A 61 6.24 17.69 -2.80
CA GLY A 61 5.20 18.62 -3.24
C GLY A 61 4.16 17.97 -4.17
N ILE A 62 3.88 16.68 -3.98
CA ILE A 62 2.86 15.98 -4.76
C ILE A 62 1.49 16.54 -4.38
N PRO A 63 0.66 16.99 -5.34
CA PRO A 63 -0.65 17.56 -5.03
C PRO A 63 -1.55 16.50 -4.41
N LYS A 64 -2.26 16.87 -3.34
CA LYS A 64 -3.21 15.99 -2.63
C LYS A 64 -4.24 15.33 -3.56
N LYS A 65 -4.63 16.00 -4.65
CA LYS A 65 -5.55 15.44 -5.65
C LYS A 65 -5.03 14.11 -6.25
N HIS A 66 -3.74 14.04 -6.58
CA HIS A 66 -3.14 12.82 -7.12
C HIS A 66 -3.02 11.73 -6.05
N THR A 67 -2.67 12.10 -4.82
CA THR A 67 -2.69 11.16 -3.68
C THR A 67 -4.07 10.53 -3.50
N TRP A 68 -5.14 11.33 -3.50
CA TRP A 68 -6.52 10.84 -3.35
C TRP A 68 -6.94 9.90 -4.48
N ILE A 69 -6.64 10.24 -5.74
CA ILE A 69 -6.93 9.37 -6.89
C ILE A 69 -6.18 8.03 -6.74
N SER A 70 -4.89 8.09 -6.40
CA SER A 70 -4.07 6.90 -6.18
C SER A 70 -4.59 6.03 -5.03
N THR A 71 -5.04 6.63 -3.93
CA THR A 71 -5.67 5.92 -2.80
C THR A 71 -7.01 5.29 -3.20
N GLY A 72 -7.80 5.97 -4.03
CA GLY A 72 -9.05 5.41 -4.56
C GLY A 72 -8.81 4.17 -5.41
N ILE A 73 -7.81 4.22 -6.31
CA ILE A 73 -7.40 3.05 -7.12
C ILE A 73 -6.88 1.93 -6.22
N PHE A 74 -6.07 2.27 -5.21
CA PHE A 74 -5.58 1.31 -4.23
C PHE A 74 -6.73 0.56 -3.54
N LEU A 75 -7.73 1.28 -3.01
CA LEU A 75 -8.88 0.66 -2.35
C LEU A 75 -9.70 -0.20 -3.29
N LEU A 76 -9.94 0.29 -4.51
CA LEU A 76 -10.70 -0.42 -5.53
C LEU A 76 -10.05 -1.75 -5.93
N LEU A 77 -8.72 -1.82 -5.93
CA LEU A 77 -7.99 -3.07 -6.18
C LEU A 77 -7.86 -3.93 -4.92
N PHE A 78 -7.57 -3.32 -3.78
CA PHE A 78 -7.27 -4.01 -2.53
C PHE A 78 -8.47 -4.80 -2.01
N VAL A 79 -9.66 -4.19 -1.98
CA VAL A 79 -10.87 -4.82 -1.42
C VAL A 79 -11.25 -6.14 -2.12
N PRO A 80 -11.43 -6.19 -3.46
CA PRO A 80 -11.80 -7.44 -4.12
C PRO A 80 -10.69 -8.50 -4.05
N LEU A 81 -9.42 -8.10 -4.17
CA LEU A 81 -8.29 -9.02 -4.05
C LEU A 81 -8.17 -9.58 -2.63
N ALA A 82 -8.35 -8.74 -1.61
CA ALA A 82 -8.34 -9.17 -0.21
C ALA A 82 -9.49 -10.13 0.07
N TYR A 83 -10.69 -9.86 -0.43
CA TYR A 83 -11.83 -10.77 -0.28
C TYR A 83 -11.54 -12.15 -0.90
N TRP A 84 -11.07 -12.17 -2.15
CA TRP A 84 -10.72 -13.42 -2.82
C TRP A 84 -9.62 -14.18 -2.07
N LEU A 85 -8.62 -13.48 -1.54
CA LEU A 85 -7.51 -14.12 -0.83
C LEU A 85 -7.89 -14.59 0.59
N ALA A 86 -8.82 -13.91 1.23
CA ALA A 86 -9.30 -14.27 2.57
C ALA A 86 -10.19 -15.52 2.54
N PHE A 87 -11.00 -15.68 1.48
CA PHE A 87 -11.92 -16.79 1.30
C PHE A 87 -11.57 -17.56 0.01
N PRO A 88 -10.46 -18.33 0.02
CA PRO A 88 -10.14 -19.19 -1.11
C PRO A 88 -11.22 -20.29 -1.23
N ASN A 89 -11.82 -20.41 -2.41
CA ASN A 89 -12.71 -21.53 -2.76
C ASN A 89 -11.94 -22.86 -2.78
#